data_AF-A0A3M0DA43-F1
#
_entry.id   AF-A0A3M0DA43-F1
#
_cell.length_a   1.000
_cell.length_b   1.000
_cell.length_c   1.000
_cell.angle_alpha   90.00
_cell.angle_beta   90.00
_cell.angle_gamma   90.00
#
_symmetry.space_group_name_H-M   'P 1'
#
loop_
_entity.id
_entity.type
_entity.pdbx_description
1 polymer ?
#
loop_
_entity_poly.entity_id
_entity_poly.type
_entity_poly.pdbx_seq_one_letter_code
_entity_poly.pdbx_strand_id
1 'polypeptide(L)'
;MTARRRLLVGAGVAFVGSVAGCLGASGGSDSPGTADLPTRLWLERVDLSSSEREEIDPIVFADLPPEEQQIVETAIEDGEYTVDSEEASPALESLRDRIERRADGGLEVYLRRGETYYRVGFAEGDHIIAHPSQ
;
A
#
# COMPACT_ATOMS: atom_id res chain seq x y z
N MET A 1 -2.49 51.86 -13.81
CA MET A 1 -3.82 51.84 -14.46
C MET A 1 -4.68 50.82 -13.70
N THR A 2 -5.34 51.21 -12.62
CA THR A 2 -6.70 51.82 -12.57
C THR A 2 -7.81 50.84 -12.91
N ALA A 3 -8.35 50.23 -11.84
CA ALA A 3 -9.69 49.72 -11.56
C ALA A 3 -10.70 49.48 -12.69
N ARG A 4 -11.42 48.35 -12.58
CA ARG A 4 -12.89 48.32 -12.78
C ARG A 4 -13.58 47.39 -11.76
N ARG A 5 -14.34 48.02 -10.84
CA ARG A 5 -15.47 47.44 -10.12
C ARG A 5 -16.66 47.28 -11.08
N ARG A 6 -17.57 46.35 -10.81
CA ARG A 6 -19.03 46.58 -10.88
C ARG A 6 -19.81 45.57 -10.03
N LEU A 7 -20.58 46.15 -9.10
CA LEU A 7 -21.65 45.57 -8.27
C LEU A 7 -22.88 45.21 -9.13
N LEU A 8 -23.71 44.30 -8.64
CA LEU A 8 -25.20 44.27 -8.64
C LEU A 8 -25.59 42.99 -7.89
N VAL A 9 -26.09 43.04 -6.64
CA VAL A 9 -27.48 43.33 -6.25
C VAL A 9 -28.47 42.44 -6.97
N GLY A 10 -29.04 41.46 -6.26
CA GLY A 10 -30.14 40.62 -6.72
C GLY A 10 -30.82 39.95 -5.52
N ALA A 11 -31.96 40.50 -5.14
CA ALA A 11 -32.80 40.10 -4.02
C ALA A 11 -33.79 38.97 -4.40
N GLY A 12 -34.31 38.27 -3.38
CA GLY A 12 -35.52 37.44 -3.45
C GLY A 12 -35.24 35.99 -3.84
N VAL A 13 -35.89 34.96 -3.31
CA VAL A 13 -37.23 34.87 -2.72
C VAL A 13 -37.24 33.64 -1.77
N ALA A 14 -37.94 33.77 -0.65
CA ALA A 14 -38.25 32.66 0.25
C ALA A 14 -39.17 31.64 -0.45
N PHE A 15 -38.81 30.36 -0.39
CA PHE A 15 -39.76 29.27 -0.61
C PHE A 15 -39.71 28.33 0.61
N VAL A 16 -40.74 28.45 1.45
CA VAL A 16 -41.15 27.42 2.40
C VAL A 16 -41.89 26.37 1.58
N GLY A 17 -41.34 25.16 1.52
CA GLY A 17 -41.96 24.01 0.89
C GLY A 17 -41.72 22.77 1.73
N SER A 18 -42.64 22.50 2.66
CA SER A 18 -42.71 21.22 3.35
C SER A 18 -43.05 20.13 2.34
N VAL A 19 -42.07 19.30 1.98
CA VAL A 19 -42.31 18.01 1.31
C VAL A 19 -42.01 16.89 2.28
N ALA A 20 -43.04 16.07 2.46
CA ALA A 20 -43.04 14.84 3.19
C ALA A 20 -41.97 13.86 2.68
N GLY A 21 -41.49 13.04 3.62
CA GLY A 21 -41.13 11.66 3.35
C GLY A 21 -39.98 11.40 2.39
N CYS A 22 -38.78 11.32 2.95
CA CYS A 22 -37.92 10.18 2.69
C CYS A 22 -37.34 9.73 4.03
N LEU A 23 -37.89 8.66 4.60
CA LEU A 23 -37.09 7.68 5.32
C LEU A 23 -36.18 7.02 4.28
N GLY A 24 -35.25 7.81 3.76
CA GLY A 24 -34.10 7.30 3.04
C GLY A 24 -33.22 6.74 4.12
N ALA A 25 -33.17 5.41 4.19
CA ALA A 25 -32.15 4.68 4.91
C ALA A 25 -30.87 5.50 4.88
N SER A 26 -30.32 5.80 6.05
CA SER A 26 -28.95 6.26 6.18
C SER A 26 -28.14 5.24 5.40
N GLY A 27 -27.86 5.56 4.14
CA GLY A 27 -26.88 4.87 3.34
C GLY A 27 -25.66 4.98 4.21
N GLY A 28 -25.29 3.86 4.83
CA GLY A 28 -23.93 3.68 5.25
C GLY A 28 -23.15 4.08 4.01
N SER A 29 -22.42 5.18 4.12
CA SER A 29 -21.31 5.41 3.24
C SER A 29 -20.42 4.18 3.46
N ASP A 30 -20.65 3.15 2.67
CA ASP A 30 -19.59 2.24 2.26
C ASP A 30 -18.60 3.17 1.56
N SER A 31 -17.74 3.81 2.36
CA SER A 31 -16.40 4.11 1.88
C SER A 31 -15.96 2.84 1.19
N PRO A 32 -15.67 2.85 -0.13
CA PRO A 32 -15.24 1.64 -0.82
C PRO A 32 -14.10 1.08 0.03
N GLY A 33 -14.37 -0.07 0.65
CA GLY A 33 -13.42 -0.72 1.52
C GLY A 33 -12.19 -0.95 0.68
N THR A 34 -11.01 -0.64 1.20
CA THR A 34 -9.75 -0.93 0.51
C THR A 34 -9.48 -2.41 0.31
N ALA A 35 -10.44 -3.27 0.70
CA ALA A 35 -10.57 -4.66 0.30
C ALA A 35 -10.43 -4.88 -1.22
N ASP A 36 -10.75 -3.88 -2.05
CA ASP A 36 -10.65 -3.97 -3.52
C ASP A 36 -9.28 -3.57 -4.10
N LEU A 37 -8.29 -3.16 -3.28
CA LEU A 37 -6.97 -2.80 -3.80
C LEU A 37 -6.09 -4.04 -3.95
N PRO A 38 -5.32 -4.16 -5.06
CA PRO A 38 -4.52 -5.35 -5.33
C PRO A 38 -3.38 -5.50 -4.30
N THR A 39 -3.09 -6.74 -3.93
CA THR A 39 -1.90 -7.06 -3.12
C THR A 39 -0.65 -6.81 -3.95
N ARG A 40 0.28 -6.01 -3.43
CA ARG A 40 1.50 -5.59 -4.12
C ARG A 40 2.73 -5.83 -3.24
N LEU A 41 3.70 -6.54 -3.79
CA LEU A 41 5.05 -6.68 -3.25
C LEU A 41 6.01 -5.89 -4.16
N TRP A 42 6.92 -5.12 -3.58
CA TRP A 42 8.01 -4.51 -4.34
C TRP A 42 9.31 -4.56 -3.55
N LEU A 43 10.42 -4.49 -4.27
CA LEU A 43 11.75 -4.63 -3.72
C LEU A 43 12.62 -3.47 -4.15
N GLU A 44 13.05 -2.68 -3.20
CA GLU A 44 13.94 -1.56 -3.45
C GLU A 44 15.37 -1.99 -3.13
N ARG A 45 16.25 -1.99 -4.13
CA ARG A 45 17.67 -2.26 -3.89
C ARG A 45 18.25 -1.17 -2.99
N VAL A 46 18.96 -1.60 -1.95
CA VAL A 46 19.62 -0.70 -0.99
C VAL A 46 21.09 -1.06 -0.85
N ASP A 47 21.92 -0.03 -0.67
CA ASP A 47 23.34 -0.19 -0.36
C ASP A 47 23.56 0.01 1.13
N LEU A 48 23.68 -1.10 1.86
CA LEU A 48 23.96 -1.09 3.30
C LEU A 48 25.47 -1.10 3.56
N SER A 49 25.91 -0.34 4.55
CA SER A 49 27.27 -0.41 5.11
C SER A 49 27.52 -1.75 5.82
N SER A 50 28.78 -2.09 6.07
CA SER A 50 29.12 -3.33 6.78
C SER A 50 28.48 -3.41 8.16
N SER A 51 28.45 -2.30 8.90
CA SER A 51 27.82 -2.22 10.22
C SER A 51 26.32 -2.47 10.14
N GLU A 52 25.61 -1.85 9.19
CA GLU A 52 24.17 -2.10 9.00
C GLU A 52 23.89 -3.56 8.64
N ARG A 53 24.73 -4.18 7.79
CA ARG A 53 24.59 -5.60 7.41
C ARG A 53 24.75 -6.57 8.58
N GLU A 54 25.52 -6.20 9.59
CA GLU A 54 25.73 -7.01 10.80
C GLU A 54 24.57 -6.89 11.79
N GLU A 55 23.81 -5.79 11.73
CA GLU A 55 22.71 -5.48 12.64
C GLU A 55 21.35 -5.99 12.15
N ILE A 56 21.20 -6.28 10.86
CA ILE A 56 19.95 -6.77 10.27
C ILE A 56 19.88 -8.30 10.18
N ASP A 57 18.69 -8.88 10.38
CA ASP A 57 18.37 -10.27 10.04
C ASP A 57 17.56 -10.34 8.73
N PRO A 58 18.21 -10.41 7.55
CA PRO A 58 17.51 -10.40 6.28
C PRO A 58 16.82 -11.75 5.99
N ILE A 59 15.72 -11.69 5.25
CA ILE A 59 15.18 -12.86 4.56
C ILE A 59 16.16 -13.26 3.45
N VAL A 60 16.75 -14.45 3.54
CA VAL A 60 17.68 -14.95 2.52
C VAL A 60 16.90 -15.59 1.37
N PHE A 61 17.05 -15.06 0.16
CA PHE A 61 16.33 -15.52 -1.04
C PHE A 61 16.51 -17.02 -1.30
N ALA A 62 17.73 -17.54 -1.14
CA ALA A 62 18.04 -18.94 -1.38
C ALA A 62 17.35 -19.90 -0.40
N ASP A 63 16.91 -19.39 0.76
CA ASP A 63 16.23 -20.18 1.80
C ASP A 63 14.71 -20.17 1.62
N LEU A 64 14.20 -19.41 0.64
CA LEU A 64 12.77 -19.38 0.31
C LEU A 64 12.36 -20.66 -0.43
N PRO A 65 11.12 -21.15 -0.24
CA PRO A 65 10.52 -22.15 -1.12
C PRO A 65 10.51 -21.70 -2.60
N PRO A 66 10.59 -22.62 -3.57
CA PRO A 66 10.66 -22.26 -5.01
C PRO A 66 9.50 -21.38 -5.51
N GLU A 67 8.33 -21.51 -4.90
CA GLU A 67 7.16 -20.70 -5.25
C GLU A 67 7.28 -19.26 -4.72
N GLU A 68 7.80 -19.08 -3.50
CA GLU A 68 8.14 -17.77 -2.94
C GLU A 68 9.31 -17.12 -3.70
N GLN A 69 10.29 -17.91 -4.14
CA GLN A 69 11.39 -17.44 -4.98
C GLN A 69 10.89 -16.84 -6.29
N GLN A 70 9.93 -17.49 -6.97
CA GLN A 70 9.35 -16.96 -8.20
C GLN A 70 8.66 -15.61 -7.99
N ILE A 71 7.91 -15.45 -6.88
CA ILE A 71 7.27 -14.18 -6.53
C ILE A 71 8.33 -13.08 -6.34
N VAL A 72 9.39 -13.38 -5.60
CA VAL A 72 10.50 -12.43 -5.36
C VAL A 72 11.27 -12.14 -6.64
N GLU A 73 11.51 -13.12 -7.50
CA GLU A 73 12.16 -12.91 -8.80
C GLU A 73 11.35 -11.97 -9.68
N THR A 74 10.05 -12.19 -9.80
CA THR A 74 9.15 -11.28 -10.53
C THR A 74 9.23 -9.87 -9.95
N ALA A 75 9.18 -9.71 -8.63
CA ALA A 75 9.29 -8.38 -8.01
C ALA A 75 10.67 -7.71 -8.23
N ILE A 76 11.75 -8.49 -8.39
CA ILE A 76 13.07 -7.95 -8.73
C ILE A 76 13.15 -7.56 -10.22
N GLU A 77 12.59 -8.38 -11.09
CA GLU A 77 12.70 -8.24 -12.56
C GLU A 77 11.75 -7.16 -13.11
N ASP A 78 10.49 -7.20 -12.67
CA ASP A 78 9.44 -6.29 -13.12
C ASP A 78 9.31 -5.05 -12.21
N GLY A 79 10.05 -5.03 -11.09
CA GLY A 79 10.03 -3.97 -10.08
C GLY A 79 8.93 -4.15 -9.03
N GLU A 80 7.90 -4.93 -9.33
CA GLU A 80 6.83 -5.30 -8.43
C GLU A 80 6.18 -6.63 -8.82
N TYR A 81 5.53 -7.24 -7.84
CA TYR A 81 4.62 -8.37 -8.04
C TYR A 81 3.24 -7.93 -7.55
N THR A 82 2.25 -7.96 -8.45
CA THR A 82 0.86 -7.57 -8.15
C THR A 82 -0.08 -8.76 -8.35
N VAL A 83 -1.05 -8.89 -7.46
CA VAL A 83 -2.13 -9.87 -7.56
C VAL A 83 -3.45 -9.12 -7.60
N ASP A 84 -4.14 -9.23 -8.74
CA ASP A 84 -5.45 -8.62 -8.97
C ASP A 84 -6.62 -9.52 -8.49
N SER A 85 -6.33 -10.73 -7.98
CA SER A 85 -7.35 -11.65 -7.47
C SER A 85 -7.67 -11.42 -5.99
N GLU A 86 -8.96 -11.54 -5.65
CA GLU A 86 -9.46 -11.48 -4.26
C GLU A 86 -8.80 -12.53 -3.33
N GLU A 87 -8.24 -13.61 -3.89
CA GLU A 87 -7.51 -14.62 -3.15
C GLU A 87 -6.01 -14.55 -3.46
N ALA A 88 -5.21 -14.27 -2.45
CA ALA A 88 -3.75 -14.37 -2.52
C ALA A 88 -3.33 -15.84 -2.65
N SER A 89 -2.30 -16.09 -3.47
CA SER A 89 -1.73 -17.44 -3.58
C SER A 89 -1.15 -17.90 -2.22
N PRO A 90 -1.19 -19.21 -1.88
CA PRO A 90 -0.60 -19.71 -0.63
C PRO A 90 0.87 -19.33 -0.44
N ALA A 91 1.63 -19.22 -1.54
CA ALA A 91 3.03 -18.78 -1.52
C ALA A 91 3.16 -17.29 -1.15
N LEU A 92 2.27 -16.43 -1.66
CA LEU A 92 2.23 -15.02 -1.30
C LEU A 92 1.88 -14.82 0.18
N GLU A 93 0.88 -15.55 0.68
CA GLU A 93 0.49 -15.53 2.09
C GLU A 93 1.63 -16.02 3.00
N SER A 94 2.31 -17.12 2.64
CA SER A 94 3.47 -17.62 3.38
C SER A 94 4.63 -16.60 3.40
N LEU A 95 4.88 -15.93 2.28
CA LEU A 95 5.89 -14.87 2.18
C LEU A 95 5.49 -13.65 3.02
N ARG A 96 4.22 -13.25 2.99
CA ARG A 96 3.66 -12.18 3.83
C ARG A 96 3.85 -12.50 5.31
N ASP A 97 3.42 -13.67 5.77
CA ASP A 97 3.60 -14.11 7.16
C ASP A 97 5.08 -14.05 7.59
N ARG A 98 6.00 -14.37 6.68
CA ARG A 98 7.45 -14.29 6.93
C ARG A 98 7.93 -12.86 7.06
N ILE A 99 7.40 -11.94 6.25
CA ILE A 99 7.69 -10.50 6.29
C ILE A 99 7.12 -9.91 7.59
N GLU A 100 5.84 -10.12 7.88
CA GLU A 100 5.15 -9.59 9.07
C GLU A 100 5.83 -10.05 10.37
N ARG A 101 6.20 -11.33 10.47
CA ARG A 101 6.89 -11.86 11.66
C ARG A 101 8.25 -11.18 11.92
N ARG A 102 8.90 -10.66 10.89
CA ARG A 102 10.16 -9.88 11.02
C ARG A 102 9.90 -8.40 11.23
N ALA A 103 8.79 -7.88 10.70
CA ALA A 103 8.37 -6.51 10.90
C ALA A 103 7.80 -6.25 12.32
N ASP A 104 7.48 -7.30 13.09
CA ASP A 104 6.93 -7.19 14.44
C ASP A 104 7.89 -6.38 15.35
N GLY A 105 7.52 -5.13 15.62
CA GLY A 105 8.38 -4.11 16.24
C GLY A 105 8.56 -2.81 15.42
N GLY A 106 8.01 -2.73 14.21
CA GLY A 106 8.07 -1.54 13.34
C GLY A 106 9.39 -1.39 12.59
N LEU A 107 10.17 -2.47 12.46
CA LEU A 107 11.46 -2.47 11.77
C LEU A 107 11.28 -2.74 10.28
N GLU A 108 12.11 -2.07 9.46
CA GLU A 108 12.18 -2.33 8.03
C GLU A 108 12.61 -3.77 7.77
N VAL A 109 11.92 -4.46 6.85
CA VAL A 109 12.25 -5.83 6.47
C VAL A 109 13.18 -5.79 5.26
N TYR A 110 14.25 -6.58 5.33
CA TYR A 110 15.24 -6.70 4.27
C TYR A 110 15.25 -8.11 3.68
N LEU A 111 15.47 -8.20 2.37
CA LEU A 111 15.69 -9.44 1.63
C LEU A 111 17.10 -9.42 1.03
N ARG A 112 17.82 -10.55 1.10
CA ARG A 112 19.17 -10.71 0.55
C ARG A 112 19.19 -11.75 -0.58
N ARG A 113 19.65 -11.35 -1.76
CA ARG A 113 19.95 -12.25 -2.89
C ARG A 113 21.43 -12.14 -3.25
N GLY A 114 22.21 -13.18 -2.92
CA GLY A 114 23.66 -13.13 -3.02
C GLY A 114 24.23 -12.07 -2.07
N GLU A 115 24.96 -11.09 -2.62
CA GLU A 115 25.52 -9.95 -1.87
C GLU A 115 24.62 -8.71 -1.89
N THR A 116 23.51 -8.75 -2.63
CA THR A 116 22.61 -7.61 -2.80
C THR A 116 21.50 -7.64 -1.76
N TYR A 117 21.24 -6.47 -1.17
CA TYR A 117 20.16 -6.26 -0.22
C TYR A 117 19.04 -5.46 -0.86
N TYR A 118 17.82 -5.83 -0.49
CA TYR A 118 16.58 -5.19 -0.94
C TYR A 118 15.76 -4.85 0.29
N ARG A 119 15.25 -3.63 0.37
CA ARG A 119 14.19 -3.28 1.31
C ARG A 119 12.87 -3.79 0.75
N VAL A 120 12.11 -4.48 1.60
CA VAL A 120 10.84 -5.10 1.23
C VAL A 120 9.72 -4.11 1.50
N GLY A 121 8.93 -3.84 0.45
CA GLY A 121 7.64 -3.17 0.58
C GLY A 121 6.52 -4.14 0.26
N PHE A 122 5.48 -4.12 1.09
CA PHE A 122 4.29 -4.93 0.93
C PHE A 122 3.06 -4.07 1.19
N ALA A 123 2.08 -4.13 0.31
CA ALA A 123 0.81 -3.44 0.42
C ALA A 123 -0.35 -4.40 0.15
N GLU A 124 -1.35 -4.39 1.02
CA GLU A 124 -2.63 -5.10 0.87
C GLU A 124 -3.74 -4.15 1.35
N GLY A 125 -4.57 -3.65 0.45
CA GLY A 125 -5.56 -2.65 0.83
C GLY A 125 -4.94 -1.38 1.42
N ASP A 126 -5.42 -0.99 2.62
CA ASP A 126 -4.87 0.10 3.43
C ASP A 126 -3.62 -0.28 4.24
N HIS A 127 -3.18 -1.54 4.21
CA HIS A 127 -2.04 -2.00 5.00
C HIS A 127 -0.75 -1.87 4.21
N ILE A 128 0.00 -0.80 4.44
CA ILE A 128 1.34 -0.59 3.87
C ILE A 128 2.38 -0.94 4.94
N ILE A 129 3.15 -2.01 4.72
CA ILE A 129 4.17 -2.49 5.65
C ILE A 129 5.46 -1.67 5.55
N ALA A 130 5.72 -1.00 4.42
CA ALA A 130 6.80 -0.02 4.30
C ALA A 130 6.52 0.97 3.17
N HIS A 131 6.66 2.27 3.44
CA HIS A 131 6.69 3.31 2.41
C HIS A 131 7.99 4.11 2.62
N PRO A 132 8.79 4.40 1.59
CA PRO A 132 9.82 5.42 1.72
C PRO A 132 9.13 6.73 2.08
N SER A 133 9.55 7.31 3.21
CA SER A 133 9.29 8.70 3.56
C SER A 133 9.64 9.58 2.35
N GLN A 134 8.73 10.51 2.01
CA GLN A 134 9.04 11.64 1.14
C GLN A 134 10.18 12.48 1.70
#